data_AF-A0A1P8UFE1-F1
#
_entry.id   AF-A0A1P8UFE1-F1
#
_cell.length_a   1.000
_cell.length_b   1.000
_cell.length_c   1.000
_cell.angle_alpha   90.00
_cell.angle_beta   90.00
_cell.angle_gamma   90.00
#
_symmetry.space_group_name_H-M   'P 1'
#
loop_
_entity.id
_entity.type
_entity.pdbx_description
1 polymer ?
#
loop_
_entity_poly.entity_id
_entity_poly.type
_entity_poly.pdbx_seq_one_letter_code
_entity_poly.pdbx_strand_id
1 'polypeptide(L)'
;MPMHRQSGFMALLLVSLIAIVSMAVLGAFAARLGLDGAQATTQRDQDYVNRAAAAIQSWYAAHPVQMDAGAQPSVPGCSGPVGLCLLTAAGMSPRHGVVVSVGAQQTAPGGNYAWRTITVWIPKSNVTGSARTNYAPANARVVSAFSGRPIERAFWVSANETLNRLSASWTAAYSAWLSNTGNAGNNWFQPPSCGSNNGVNKNMACETKWAALNTSGFEAATGVTVPAANPWGMSIEVCNTSACGAQGASPPFTALLRTQTPWGGVIEQTVVEPLTAG
;
A
#
# COMPACT_ATOMS: atom_id res chain seq x y z
N MET A 1 18.90 40.38 86.86
CA MET A 1 17.92 39.79 85.91
C MET A 1 18.68 39.18 84.74
N PRO A 2 18.85 37.85 84.66
CA PRO A 2 19.56 37.25 83.54
C PRO A 2 18.60 37.03 82.36
N MET A 3 18.85 37.73 81.25
CA MET A 3 18.25 37.46 79.94
C MET A 3 18.90 36.21 79.35
N HIS A 4 18.36 35.01 79.57
CA HIS A 4 18.87 33.76 78.99
C HIS A 4 17.74 32.87 78.41
N ARG A 5 16.85 33.46 77.61
CA ARG A 5 15.75 32.69 76.96
C ARG A 5 15.39 33.04 75.51
N GLN A 6 16.16 33.87 74.81
CA GLN A 6 15.82 34.24 73.42
C GLN A 6 16.65 33.53 72.33
N SER A 7 17.84 33.03 72.65
CA SER A 7 18.73 32.36 71.69
C SER A 7 18.21 30.98 71.24
N GLY A 8 17.55 30.22 72.13
CA GLY A 8 16.97 28.92 71.78
C GLY A 8 15.75 29.00 70.85
N PHE A 9 14.97 30.07 70.95
CA PHE A 9 13.79 30.28 70.09
C PHE A 9 14.19 30.69 68.67
N MET A 10 15.21 31.54 68.53
CA MET A 10 15.80 31.90 67.24
C MET A 10 16.44 30.69 66.54
N ALA A 11 17.13 29.83 67.28
CA ALA A 11 17.70 28.60 66.72
C ALA A 11 16.61 27.64 66.22
N LEU A 12 15.52 27.48 66.97
CA LEU A 12 14.37 26.67 66.53
C LEU A 12 13.69 27.24 65.29
N LEU A 13 13.47 28.56 65.23
CA LEU A 13 12.93 29.23 64.05
C LEU A 13 13.82 29.05 62.82
N LEU A 14 15.13 29.18 62.98
CA LEU A 14 16.09 28.99 61.89
C LEU A 14 16.07 27.55 61.36
N VAL A 15 16.08 26.56 62.25
CA VAL A 15 15.99 25.13 61.87
C VAL A 15 14.66 24.82 61.17
N SER A 16 13.56 25.41 61.66
CA SER A 16 12.23 25.25 61.04
C SER A 16 12.20 25.86 59.65
N LEU A 17 12.78 27.06 59.47
CA LEU A 17 12.86 27.74 58.19
C LEU A 17 13.72 26.94 57.20
N ILE A 18 14.87 26.43 57.65
CA ILE A 18 15.75 25.57 56.85
C ILE A 18 15.03 24.28 56.46
N ALA A 19 14.27 23.66 57.36
CA ALA A 19 13.49 22.45 57.06
C ALA A 19 12.40 22.72 56.02
N ILE A 20 11.67 23.84 56.13
CA ILE A 20 10.63 24.24 55.17
C ILE A 20 11.24 24.51 53.79
N VAL A 21 12.34 25.27 53.74
CA VAL A 21 13.06 25.56 52.49
C VAL A 21 13.61 24.27 51.86
N SER A 22 14.17 23.37 52.67
CA SER A 22 14.69 22.08 52.19
C SER A 22 13.59 21.20 51.61
N MET A 23 12.43 21.12 52.27
CA MET A 23 11.26 20.38 51.74
C MET A 23 10.73 21.00 50.45
N ALA A 24 10.68 22.34 50.35
CA ALA A 24 10.25 23.03 49.15
C ALA A 24 11.20 22.78 47.96
N VAL A 25 12.51 22.81 48.19
CA VAL A 25 13.52 22.51 47.17
C VAL A 25 13.44 21.04 46.74
N LEU A 26 13.36 20.10 47.68
CA LEU A 26 13.21 18.67 47.36
C LEU A 26 11.91 18.38 46.59
N GLY A 27 10.80 19.01 46.99
CA GLY A 27 9.52 18.89 46.28
C GLY A 27 9.58 19.43 44.85
N ALA A 28 10.23 20.59 44.65
CA ALA A 28 10.43 21.18 43.33
C ALA A 28 11.32 20.31 42.43
N PHE A 29 12.40 19.72 42.98
CA PHE A 29 13.27 18.80 42.24
C PHE A 29 12.55 17.51 41.87
N ALA A 30 11.79 16.91 42.80
CA ALA A 30 11.01 15.70 42.53
C ALA A 30 9.94 15.94 41.45
N ALA A 31 9.25 17.08 41.51
CA ALA A 31 8.27 17.48 40.50
C ALA A 31 8.93 17.68 39.12
N ARG A 32 10.09 18.35 39.07
CA ARG A 32 10.82 18.58 37.82
C ARG A 32 11.34 17.29 37.20
N LEU A 33 11.92 16.39 37.99
CA LEU A 33 12.34 15.05 37.52
C LEU A 33 11.14 14.23 37.02
N GLY A 34 9.98 14.36 37.66
CA GLY A 34 8.74 13.74 37.20
C GLY A 34 8.26 14.28 35.85
N LEU A 35 8.33 15.60 35.65
CA LEU A 35 7.97 16.26 34.39
C LEU A 35 8.94 15.89 33.25
N ASP A 36 10.25 15.96 33.51
CA ASP A 36 11.29 15.60 32.54
C ASP A 36 11.18 14.11 32.15
N GLY A 37 10.90 13.23 33.12
CA GLY A 37 10.66 11.81 32.88
C GLY A 37 9.40 11.53 32.06
N ALA A 38 8.32 12.27 32.29
CA ALA A 38 7.08 12.15 31.53
C ALA A 38 7.23 12.63 30.08
N GLN A 39 7.95 13.74 29.86
CA GLN A 39 8.28 14.22 28.52
C GLN A 39 9.19 13.24 27.77
N ALA A 40 10.26 12.75 28.41
CA ALA A 40 11.17 11.79 27.80
C ALA A 40 10.45 10.48 27.41
N THR A 41 9.50 10.02 28.23
CA THR A 41 8.67 8.84 27.91
C THR A 41 7.78 9.11 26.72
N THR A 42 7.10 10.26 26.69
CA THR A 42 6.23 10.66 25.57
C THR A 42 7.00 10.76 24.26
N GLN A 43 8.22 11.33 24.30
CA GLN A 43 9.08 11.43 23.14
C GLN A 43 9.52 10.05 22.63
N ARG A 44 9.99 9.16 23.51
CA ARG A 44 10.35 7.77 23.14
C ARG A 44 9.18 7.01 22.53
N ASP A 45 7.97 7.24 23.03
CA ASP A 45 6.74 6.65 22.52
C ASP A 45 6.38 7.19 21.14
N GLN A 46 6.49 8.50 20.94
CA GLN A 46 6.29 9.13 19.64
C GLN A 46 7.32 8.62 18.61
N ASP A 47 8.60 8.50 18.99
CA ASP A 47 9.65 7.97 18.13
C ASP A 47 9.38 6.52 17.72
N TYR A 48 8.95 5.69 18.67
CA TYR A 48 8.55 4.31 18.39
C TYR A 48 7.38 4.28 17.39
N VAL A 49 6.34 5.07 17.63
CA VAL A 49 5.14 5.13 16.79
C VAL A 49 5.47 5.62 15.37
N ASN A 50 6.36 6.61 15.23
CA ASN A 50 6.86 7.08 13.95
C ASN A 50 7.64 6.00 13.18
N ARG A 51 8.58 5.31 13.86
CA ARG A 51 9.33 4.20 13.23
C ARG A 51 8.42 3.05 12.82
N ALA A 52 7.43 2.73 13.65
CA ALA A 52 6.46 1.69 13.35
C ALA A 52 5.60 2.04 12.14
N ALA A 53 5.11 3.27 12.05
CA ALA A 53 4.35 3.75 10.89
C ALA A 53 5.19 3.68 9.61
N ALA A 54 6.45 4.15 9.64
CA ALA A 54 7.35 4.07 8.49
C ALA A 54 7.65 2.63 8.08
N ALA A 55 7.91 1.73 9.03
CA ALA A 55 8.16 0.32 8.75
C ALA A 55 6.94 -0.36 8.10
N ILE A 56 5.73 -0.10 8.62
CA ILE A 56 4.50 -0.61 8.02
C ILE A 56 4.26 -0.02 6.64
N GLN A 57 4.58 1.26 6.42
CA GLN A 57 4.50 1.89 5.10
C GLN A 57 5.41 1.20 4.08
N SER A 58 6.67 0.91 4.46
CA SER A 58 7.59 0.15 3.62
C SER A 58 7.09 -1.27 3.35
N TRP A 59 6.54 -1.93 4.37
CA TRP A 59 5.98 -3.27 4.22
C TRP A 59 4.76 -3.28 3.29
N TYR A 60 3.87 -2.29 3.36
CA TYR A 60 2.73 -2.11 2.46
C TYR A 60 3.21 -1.95 1.02
N ALA A 61 4.17 -1.06 0.78
CA ALA A 61 4.75 -0.89 -0.57
C ALA A 61 5.35 -2.20 -1.13
N ALA A 62 5.90 -3.07 -0.29
CA ALA A 62 6.42 -4.37 -0.72
C ALA A 62 5.34 -5.45 -0.90
N HIS A 63 4.17 -5.29 -0.26
CA HIS A 63 3.12 -6.32 -0.20
C HIS A 63 1.71 -5.75 -0.40
N PRO A 64 1.43 -5.04 -1.50
CA PRO A 64 0.18 -4.30 -1.61
C PRO A 64 -1.06 -5.19 -1.79
N VAL A 65 -0.93 -6.36 -2.43
CA VAL A 65 -2.01 -7.36 -2.50
C VAL A 65 -2.45 -7.79 -1.11
N GLN A 66 -1.49 -8.02 -0.21
CA GLN A 66 -1.81 -8.43 1.16
C GLN A 66 -2.53 -7.31 1.93
N MET A 67 -2.41 -6.06 1.48
CA MET A 67 -3.02 -4.90 2.14
C MET A 67 -4.40 -4.53 1.63
N ASP A 68 -4.63 -4.65 0.34
CA ASP A 68 -5.85 -4.14 -0.28
C ASP A 68 -6.72 -5.21 -0.95
N ALA A 69 -6.33 -6.49 -0.91
CA ALA A 69 -7.12 -7.55 -1.57
C ALA A 69 -8.46 -7.88 -0.90
N GLY A 70 -8.67 -7.47 0.35
CA GLY A 70 -9.86 -7.82 1.11
C GLY A 70 -10.34 -6.68 1.98
N ALA A 71 -11.40 -6.94 2.77
CA ALA A 71 -11.95 -5.97 3.71
C ALA A 71 -10.96 -5.57 4.82
N GLN A 72 -10.00 -6.45 5.13
CA GLN A 72 -8.88 -6.23 6.03
C GLN A 72 -7.59 -6.77 5.40
N PRO A 73 -6.42 -6.21 5.76
CA PRO A 73 -5.11 -6.80 5.57
C PRO A 73 -5.04 -8.29 5.86
N SER A 74 -4.47 -9.05 4.92
CA SER A 74 -4.13 -10.46 5.08
C SER A 74 -2.64 -10.59 5.35
N VAL A 75 -2.26 -10.73 6.62
CA VAL A 75 -0.86 -10.96 7.01
C VAL A 75 -0.63 -12.47 7.17
N PRO A 76 0.30 -13.09 6.41
CA PRO A 76 0.57 -14.52 6.52
C PRO A 76 0.91 -14.94 7.96
N GLY A 77 0.32 -16.06 8.41
CA GLY A 77 0.55 -16.59 9.76
C GLY A 77 -0.07 -15.76 10.90
N CYS A 78 -0.93 -14.79 10.59
CA CYS A 78 -1.59 -13.97 11.61
C CYS A 78 -2.70 -14.75 12.33
N SER A 79 -2.51 -15.00 13.63
CA SER A 79 -3.50 -15.61 14.53
C SER A 79 -4.12 -14.63 15.52
N GLY A 80 -3.62 -13.39 15.57
CA GLY A 80 -4.05 -12.34 16.50
C GLY A 80 -4.73 -11.17 15.80
N PRO A 81 -4.89 -10.03 16.51
CA PRO A 81 -5.37 -8.80 15.90
C PRO A 81 -4.47 -8.39 14.73
N VAL A 82 -5.08 -8.12 13.57
CA VAL A 82 -4.39 -7.76 12.32
C VAL A 82 -3.31 -6.70 12.53
N GLY A 83 -3.59 -5.66 13.32
CA GLY A 83 -2.63 -4.60 13.61
C GLY A 83 -1.33 -5.07 14.29
N LEU A 84 -1.42 -6.05 15.19
CA LEU A 84 -0.25 -6.64 15.85
C LEU A 84 0.58 -7.48 14.88
N CYS A 85 -0.11 -8.26 14.04
CA CYS A 85 0.54 -9.04 12.99
C CYS A 85 1.23 -8.12 11.99
N LEU A 86 0.61 -7.00 11.62
CA LEU A 86 1.18 -6.02 10.69
C LEU A 86 2.45 -5.35 11.26
N LEU A 87 2.46 -5.01 12.56
CA LEU A 87 3.68 -4.55 13.23
C LEU A 87 4.80 -5.59 13.13
N THR A 88 4.48 -6.84 13.44
CA THR A 88 5.47 -7.92 13.47
C THR A 88 5.99 -8.24 12.07
N ALA A 89 5.10 -8.28 11.05
CA ALA A 89 5.46 -8.47 9.65
C ALA A 89 6.32 -7.32 9.10
N ALA A 90 6.10 -6.10 9.58
CA ALA A 90 6.94 -4.94 9.30
C ALA A 90 8.29 -4.94 10.06
N GLY A 91 8.61 -6.01 10.80
CA GLY A 91 9.87 -6.13 11.57
C GLY A 91 9.90 -5.31 12.87
N MET A 92 8.76 -4.80 13.33
CA MET A 92 8.66 -4.02 14.56
C MET A 92 8.33 -4.93 15.74
N SER A 93 9.19 -4.88 16.78
CA SER A 93 8.92 -5.59 18.04
C SER A 93 7.73 -4.97 18.77
N PRO A 94 6.65 -5.74 19.04
CA PRO A 94 5.47 -5.21 19.72
C PRO A 94 5.80 -4.55 21.06
N ARG A 95 5.20 -3.39 21.31
CA ARG A 95 5.37 -2.66 22.57
C ARG A 95 4.03 -2.51 23.27
N HIS A 96 4.04 -2.64 24.60
CA HIS A 96 2.82 -2.53 25.41
C HIS A 96 2.10 -1.20 25.15
N GLY A 97 0.79 -1.28 24.91
CA GLY A 97 -0.06 -0.12 24.67
C GLY A 97 -0.06 0.43 23.25
N VAL A 98 0.79 -0.07 22.35
CA VAL A 98 0.73 0.32 20.92
C VAL A 98 -0.41 -0.42 20.23
N VAL A 99 -1.18 0.32 19.44
CA VAL A 99 -2.27 -0.20 18.61
C VAL A 99 -2.05 0.25 17.17
N VAL A 100 -2.31 -0.64 16.23
CA VAL A 100 -2.40 -0.30 14.81
C VAL A 100 -3.84 -0.45 14.38
N SER A 101 -4.41 0.67 13.94
CA SER A 101 -5.75 0.72 13.36
C SER A 101 -5.65 0.84 11.85
N VAL A 102 -6.35 -0.04 11.15
CA VAL A 102 -6.43 -0.05 9.70
C VAL A 102 -7.74 0.62 9.29
N GLY A 103 -7.64 1.72 8.55
CA GLY A 103 -8.81 2.40 8.00
C GLY A 103 -9.55 1.53 7.00
N ALA A 104 -10.83 1.87 6.78
CA ALA A 104 -11.58 1.34 5.65
C ALA A 104 -10.89 1.69 4.33
N GLN A 105 -11.13 0.87 3.32
CA GLN A 105 -10.67 1.16 1.96
C GLN A 105 -11.34 2.45 1.46
N GLN A 106 -10.52 3.32 0.90
CA GLN A 106 -10.91 4.60 0.31
C GLN A 106 -10.64 4.53 -1.18
N THR A 107 -11.51 5.13 -2.00
CA THR A 107 -11.37 5.12 -3.46
C THR A 107 -11.07 6.52 -3.97
N ALA A 108 -10.22 6.62 -4.98
CA ALA A 108 -9.89 7.87 -5.64
C ALA A 108 -11.14 8.49 -6.28
N PRO A 109 -11.23 9.83 -6.36
CA PRO A 109 -12.21 10.48 -7.22
C PRO A 109 -12.10 9.89 -8.65
N GLY A 110 -13.22 9.40 -9.18
CA GLY A 110 -13.25 8.71 -10.47
C GLY A 110 -13.05 7.19 -10.42
N GLY A 111 -12.87 6.58 -9.25
CA GLY A 111 -12.90 5.12 -9.10
C GLY A 111 -11.62 4.37 -9.50
N ASN A 112 -10.60 5.07 -9.97
CA ASN A 112 -9.45 4.45 -10.64
C ASN A 112 -8.57 3.59 -9.73
N TYR A 113 -8.32 4.01 -8.50
CA TYR A 113 -7.54 3.22 -7.55
C TYR A 113 -8.08 3.37 -6.13
N ALA A 114 -7.77 2.40 -5.28
CA ALA A 114 -8.17 2.39 -3.88
C ALA A 114 -6.94 2.31 -2.97
N TRP A 115 -7.07 2.75 -1.72
CA TRP A 115 -6.00 2.70 -0.72
C TRP A 115 -6.57 2.64 0.69
N ARG A 116 -5.72 2.39 1.67
CA ARG A 116 -6.05 2.50 3.10
C ARG A 116 -5.21 3.56 3.81
N THR A 117 -5.76 4.10 4.89
CA THR A 117 -4.99 4.90 5.85
C THR A 117 -4.67 4.01 7.03
N ILE A 118 -3.39 3.95 7.42
CA ILE A 118 -2.93 3.17 8.56
C ILE A 118 -2.53 4.13 9.67
N THR A 119 -3.01 3.87 10.88
CA THR A 119 -2.71 4.68 12.05
C THR A 119 -2.07 3.83 13.12
N VAL A 120 -0.84 4.18 13.50
CA VAL A 120 -0.14 3.64 14.66
C VAL A 120 -0.29 4.63 15.80
N TRP A 121 -0.72 4.18 16.96
CA TRP A 121 -0.98 5.08 18.08
C TRP A 121 -0.86 4.37 19.42
N ILE A 122 -0.70 5.17 20.48
CA ILE A 122 -0.81 4.70 21.86
C ILE A 122 -2.02 5.40 22.48
N PRO A 123 -3.04 4.66 22.95
CA PRO A 123 -4.20 5.23 23.63
C PRO A 123 -3.83 5.90 24.96
N LYS A 124 -4.63 6.88 25.37
CA LYS A 124 -4.62 7.42 26.75
C LYS A 124 -5.01 6.31 27.73
N SER A 125 -4.53 6.40 28.97
CA SER A 125 -4.71 5.34 29.98
C SER A 125 -6.17 5.05 30.33
N ASN A 126 -7.06 6.03 30.18
CA ASN A 126 -8.50 5.91 30.42
C ASN A 126 -9.28 5.27 29.26
N VAL A 127 -8.62 4.90 28.15
CA VAL A 127 -9.25 4.31 26.97
C VAL A 127 -9.27 2.78 27.08
N THR A 128 -10.47 2.20 27.12
CA THR A 128 -10.71 0.77 27.33
C THR A 128 -11.64 0.17 26.26
N GLY A 129 -11.72 -1.15 26.18
CA GLY A 129 -12.64 -1.87 25.29
C GLY A 129 -12.42 -1.56 23.80
N SER A 130 -13.51 -1.46 23.03
CA SER A 130 -13.49 -1.19 21.59
C SER A 130 -12.93 0.18 21.22
N ALA A 131 -13.01 1.16 22.13
CA ALA A 131 -12.40 2.47 21.95
C ALA A 131 -10.86 2.42 21.94
N ARG A 132 -10.28 1.31 22.44
CA ARG A 132 -8.83 1.07 22.42
C ARG A 132 -8.36 0.44 21.11
N THR A 133 -9.22 -0.25 20.38
CA THR A 133 -8.86 -0.93 19.12
C THR A 133 -9.10 -0.07 17.89
N ASN A 134 -10.04 0.87 17.97
CA ASN A 134 -10.39 1.79 16.89
C ASN A 134 -9.79 3.17 17.16
N TYR A 135 -8.99 3.67 16.21
CA TYR A 135 -8.38 4.99 16.34
C TYR A 135 -9.43 6.10 16.40
N ALA A 136 -9.29 6.98 17.39
CA ALA A 136 -9.96 8.27 17.45
C ALA A 136 -8.95 9.31 17.98
N PRO A 137 -8.81 10.50 17.35
CA PRO A 137 -7.84 11.51 17.78
C PRO A 137 -7.95 11.88 19.27
N ALA A 138 -9.17 11.98 19.79
CA ALA A 138 -9.43 12.30 21.20
C ALA A 138 -8.86 11.26 22.19
N ASN A 139 -8.70 10.02 21.74
CA ASN A 139 -8.27 8.88 22.55
C ASN A 139 -6.76 8.64 22.49
N ALA A 140 -6.03 9.29 21.57
CA ALA A 140 -4.60 9.07 21.40
C ALA A 140 -3.75 9.92 22.35
N ARG A 141 -2.71 9.32 22.93
CA ARG A 141 -1.63 10.01 23.62
C ARG A 141 -0.54 10.42 22.64
N VAL A 142 -0.12 9.49 21.78
CA VAL A 142 0.79 9.72 20.65
C VAL A 142 0.26 8.99 19.44
N VAL A 143 0.53 9.53 18.25
CA VAL A 143 0.00 9.02 16.98
C VAL A 143 0.96 9.29 15.84
N SER A 144 1.00 8.36 14.89
CA SER A 144 1.54 8.55 13.56
C SER A 144 0.64 7.82 12.57
N ALA A 145 0.23 8.52 11.52
CA ALA A 145 -0.63 7.96 10.49
C ALA A 145 -0.02 8.24 9.13
N PHE A 146 -0.22 7.31 8.20
CA PHE A 146 0.17 7.50 6.82
C PHE A 146 -0.95 7.01 5.89
N SER A 147 -1.03 7.63 4.72
CA SER A 147 -1.96 7.26 3.67
C SER A 147 -1.23 6.36 2.66
N GLY A 148 -1.84 5.23 2.30
CA GLY A 148 -1.38 4.38 1.18
C GLY A 148 -1.59 5.02 -0.20
N ARG A 149 -2.31 6.15 -0.29
CA ARG A 149 -2.66 6.80 -1.56
C ARG A 149 -1.47 7.04 -2.49
N PRO A 150 -0.30 7.53 -2.04
CA PRO A 150 0.85 7.74 -2.93
C PRO A 150 1.41 6.42 -3.48
N ILE A 151 1.40 5.35 -2.67
CA ILE A 151 1.86 4.01 -3.06
C ILE A 151 0.95 3.48 -4.16
N GLU A 152 -0.36 3.45 -3.90
CA GLU A 152 -1.34 2.90 -4.83
C GLU A 152 -1.47 3.74 -6.11
N ARG A 153 -1.30 5.06 -6.03
CA ARG A 153 -1.21 5.91 -7.21
C ARG A 153 0.01 5.56 -8.07
N ALA A 154 1.18 5.33 -7.46
CA ALA A 154 2.38 4.99 -8.21
C ALA A 154 2.23 3.64 -8.93
N PHE A 155 1.64 2.65 -8.26
CA PHE A 155 1.32 1.35 -8.87
C PHE A 155 0.30 1.48 -9.99
N TRP A 156 -0.75 2.28 -9.80
CA TRP A 156 -1.73 2.55 -10.85
C TRP A 156 -1.11 3.17 -12.11
N VAL A 157 -0.25 4.18 -11.94
CA VAL A 157 0.44 4.83 -13.07
C VAL A 157 1.35 3.82 -13.77
N SER A 158 2.18 3.09 -13.03
CA SER A 158 3.10 2.10 -13.59
C SER A 158 2.39 0.96 -14.32
N ALA A 159 1.24 0.49 -13.80
CA ALA A 159 0.45 -0.54 -14.44
C ALA A 159 -0.14 -0.06 -15.78
N ASN A 160 -0.70 1.16 -15.82
CA ASN A 160 -1.20 1.75 -17.06
C ASN A 160 -0.09 1.97 -18.09
N GLU A 161 1.06 2.51 -17.68
CA GLU A 161 2.22 2.69 -18.56
C GLU A 161 2.71 1.36 -19.12
N THR A 162 2.71 0.31 -18.31
CA THR A 162 3.09 -1.05 -18.74
C THR A 162 2.12 -1.58 -19.79
N LEU A 163 0.81 -1.52 -19.54
CA LEU A 163 -0.19 -1.97 -20.53
C LEU A 163 -0.14 -1.13 -21.81
N ASN A 164 0.04 0.18 -21.72
CA ASN A 164 0.17 1.06 -22.88
C ASN A 164 1.41 0.72 -23.71
N ARG A 165 2.55 0.46 -23.06
CA ARG A 165 3.78 0.04 -23.74
C ARG A 165 3.61 -1.30 -24.45
N LEU A 166 3.02 -2.29 -23.77
CA LEU A 166 2.76 -3.60 -24.35
C LEU A 166 1.79 -3.51 -25.54
N SER A 167 0.72 -2.73 -25.40
CA SER A 167 -0.24 -2.44 -26.49
C SER A 167 0.47 -1.79 -27.69
N ALA A 168 1.25 -0.74 -27.46
CA ALA A 168 1.99 -0.04 -28.51
C ALA A 168 3.02 -0.96 -29.21
N SER A 169 3.74 -1.79 -28.45
CA SER A 169 4.65 -2.80 -29.00
C SER A 169 3.92 -3.83 -29.85
N TRP A 170 2.73 -4.24 -29.43
CA TRP A 170 1.93 -5.19 -30.19
C TRP A 170 1.42 -4.58 -31.51
N THR A 171 0.94 -3.34 -31.45
CA THR A 171 0.56 -2.56 -32.64
C THR A 171 1.75 -2.34 -33.58
N ALA A 172 2.94 -2.03 -33.05
CA ALA A 172 4.14 -1.86 -33.87
C ALA A 172 4.57 -3.16 -34.56
N ALA A 173 4.49 -4.30 -33.86
CA ALA A 173 4.78 -5.61 -34.42
C ALA A 173 3.78 -5.98 -35.53
N TYR A 174 2.49 -5.69 -35.34
CA TYR A 174 1.47 -5.80 -36.39
C TYR A 174 1.85 -4.96 -37.62
N SER A 175 2.16 -3.67 -37.44
CA SER A 175 2.50 -2.77 -38.55
C SER A 175 3.75 -3.23 -39.31
N ALA A 176 4.75 -3.76 -38.60
CA ALA A 176 5.94 -4.33 -39.21
C ALA A 176 5.63 -5.60 -40.02
N TRP A 177 4.76 -6.47 -39.52
CA TRP A 177 4.29 -7.63 -40.28
C TRP A 177 3.52 -7.21 -41.53
N LEU A 178 2.58 -6.26 -41.40
CA LEU A 178 1.78 -5.74 -42.51
C LEU A 178 2.65 -5.15 -43.61
N SER A 179 3.67 -4.36 -43.24
CA SER A 179 4.56 -3.69 -44.20
C SER A 179 5.48 -4.64 -44.98
N ASN A 180 5.78 -5.83 -44.45
CA ASN A 180 6.71 -6.78 -45.08
C ASN A 180 5.99 -7.87 -45.87
N THR A 181 5.02 -8.54 -45.24
CA THR A 181 4.44 -9.79 -45.75
C THR A 181 2.94 -9.90 -45.51
N GLY A 182 2.36 -8.99 -44.74
CA GLY A 182 1.01 -9.11 -44.22
C GLY A 182 -0.06 -8.68 -45.20
N ASN A 183 -1.28 -9.12 -44.93
CA ASN A 183 -2.49 -8.72 -45.63
C ASN A 183 -3.46 -8.20 -44.57
N ALA A 184 -3.99 -6.99 -44.76
CA ALA A 184 -4.93 -6.37 -43.82
C ALA A 184 -6.23 -7.18 -43.62
N GLY A 185 -6.55 -8.12 -44.51
CA GLY A 185 -7.66 -9.07 -44.33
C GLY A 185 -7.37 -10.23 -43.36
N ASN A 186 -6.11 -10.40 -42.94
CA ASN A 186 -5.69 -11.48 -42.04
C ASN A 186 -5.50 -10.96 -40.61
N ASN A 187 -6.03 -11.72 -39.65
CA ASN A 187 -5.95 -11.39 -38.24
C ASN A 187 -4.61 -11.85 -37.65
N TRP A 188 -3.64 -10.94 -37.59
CA TRP A 188 -2.33 -11.23 -37.01
C TRP A 188 -2.33 -11.26 -35.47
N PHE A 189 -3.40 -10.86 -34.79
CA PHE A 189 -3.51 -11.02 -33.35
C PHE A 189 -3.87 -12.45 -32.91
N GLN A 190 -4.26 -13.31 -33.86
CA GLN A 190 -4.66 -14.70 -33.62
C GLN A 190 -3.75 -15.70 -34.36
N PRO A 191 -3.53 -16.90 -33.82
CA PRO A 191 -2.93 -17.98 -34.60
C PRO A 191 -3.89 -18.58 -35.62
N PRO A 192 -3.38 -19.38 -36.58
CA PRO A 192 -4.21 -20.14 -37.49
C PRO A 192 -5.28 -20.96 -36.75
N SER A 193 -6.49 -20.97 -37.31
CA SER A 193 -7.65 -21.71 -36.77
C SER A 193 -8.14 -21.26 -35.39
N CYS A 194 -7.78 -20.05 -34.93
CA CYS A 194 -8.25 -19.51 -33.66
C CYS A 194 -9.48 -18.61 -33.84
N GLY A 195 -10.66 -19.10 -33.43
CA GLY A 195 -11.91 -18.36 -33.51
C GLY A 195 -12.38 -18.18 -34.96
N SER A 196 -11.78 -17.22 -35.67
CA SER A 196 -12.06 -16.91 -37.08
C SER A 196 -11.00 -17.57 -37.99
N ASN A 197 -11.39 -18.00 -39.19
CA ASN A 197 -10.49 -18.71 -40.14
C ASN A 197 -9.42 -17.80 -40.80
N ASN A 198 -9.24 -16.59 -40.30
CA ASN A 198 -8.32 -15.56 -40.81
C ASN A 198 -7.11 -15.32 -39.89
N GLY A 199 -6.98 -16.05 -38.78
CA GLY A 199 -5.80 -15.99 -37.91
C GLY A 199 -4.52 -16.45 -38.62
N VAL A 200 -3.38 -15.78 -38.38
CA VAL A 200 -2.12 -16.06 -39.11
C VAL A 200 -0.85 -16.11 -38.25
N ASN A 201 -0.89 -15.64 -37.00
CA ASN A 201 0.31 -15.52 -36.17
C ASN A 201 0.60 -16.80 -35.39
N LYS A 202 1.40 -17.68 -35.98
CA LYS A 202 1.81 -18.97 -35.39
C LYS A 202 2.54 -18.88 -34.05
N ASN A 203 3.07 -17.71 -33.70
CA ASN A 203 3.80 -17.51 -32.46
C ASN A 203 2.88 -17.22 -31.28
N MET A 204 1.61 -16.84 -31.54
CA MET A 204 0.61 -16.61 -30.51
C MET A 204 -0.19 -17.89 -30.22
N ALA A 205 -0.65 -18.05 -28.99
CA ALA A 205 -1.64 -19.05 -28.61
C ALA A 205 -3.07 -18.54 -28.86
N CYS A 206 -4.03 -19.47 -28.92
CA CYS A 206 -5.44 -19.14 -29.06
C CYS A 206 -6.08 -18.96 -27.69
N GLU A 207 -6.22 -17.70 -27.26
CA GLU A 207 -6.69 -17.37 -25.92
C GLU A 207 -8.20 -17.09 -25.97
N THR A 208 -8.99 -18.15 -25.72
CA THR A 208 -10.46 -18.09 -25.63
C THR A 208 -10.97 -17.59 -24.28
N LYS A 209 -10.05 -17.44 -23.32
CA LYS A 209 -10.25 -16.88 -22.00
C LYS A 209 -9.02 -16.03 -21.68
N TRP A 210 -9.14 -15.20 -20.65
CA TRP A 210 -8.01 -14.46 -20.13
C TRP A 210 -6.93 -15.43 -19.62
N ALA A 211 -5.75 -15.34 -20.24
CA ALA A 211 -4.59 -16.15 -19.92
C ALA A 211 -3.38 -15.27 -19.70
N ALA A 212 -2.39 -15.77 -18.97
CA ALA A 212 -1.19 -15.01 -18.67
C ALA A 212 -0.42 -14.67 -19.96
N LEU A 213 -0.05 -13.39 -20.11
CA LEU A 213 0.59 -12.85 -21.31
C LEU A 213 1.98 -13.47 -21.56
N ASN A 214 2.69 -13.86 -20.50
CA ASN A 214 4.00 -14.51 -20.61
C ASN A 214 3.92 -15.95 -21.17
N THR A 215 2.76 -16.59 -21.12
CA THR A 215 2.56 -17.95 -21.67
C THR A 215 1.81 -17.96 -23.01
N SER A 216 1.30 -16.82 -23.46
CA SER A 216 0.49 -16.71 -24.68
C SER A 216 1.30 -16.66 -25.98
N GLY A 217 2.64 -16.65 -25.89
CA GLY A 217 3.53 -16.49 -27.03
C GLY A 217 3.73 -15.04 -27.50
N PHE A 218 3.24 -14.06 -26.73
CA PHE A 218 3.42 -12.63 -27.02
C PHE A 218 4.88 -12.22 -27.26
N GLU A 219 5.81 -12.70 -26.42
CA GLU A 219 7.23 -12.37 -26.57
C GLU A 219 7.79 -12.90 -27.90
N ALA A 220 7.41 -14.12 -28.30
CA ALA A 220 7.81 -14.71 -29.58
C ALA A 220 7.17 -14.00 -30.77
N ALA A 221 5.96 -13.46 -30.61
CA ALA A 221 5.26 -12.72 -31.65
C ALA A 221 5.79 -11.29 -31.84
N THR A 222 6.17 -10.62 -30.76
CA THR A 222 6.50 -9.17 -30.77
C THR A 222 7.99 -8.88 -30.57
N GLY A 223 8.77 -9.84 -30.06
CA GLY A 223 10.16 -9.64 -29.64
C GLY A 223 10.32 -8.83 -28.35
N VAL A 224 9.23 -8.51 -27.65
CA VAL A 224 9.23 -7.69 -26.43
C VAL A 224 9.02 -8.58 -25.20
N THR A 225 9.94 -8.46 -24.24
CA THR A 225 9.83 -9.16 -22.95
C THR A 225 8.66 -8.62 -22.13
N VAL A 226 7.85 -9.54 -21.62
CA VAL A 226 6.69 -9.29 -20.78
C VAL A 226 7.12 -9.29 -19.32
N PRO A 227 6.75 -8.27 -18.52
CA PRO A 227 6.95 -8.32 -17.08
C PRO A 227 6.22 -9.53 -16.49
N ALA A 228 6.90 -10.26 -15.59
CA ALA A 228 6.32 -11.45 -14.95
C ALA A 228 5.01 -11.13 -14.18
N ALA A 229 4.90 -9.91 -13.65
CA ALA A 229 3.73 -9.42 -12.94
C ALA A 229 3.58 -7.89 -13.06
N ASN A 230 2.39 -7.39 -12.74
CA ASN A 230 2.09 -5.98 -12.57
C ASN A 230 2.72 -5.44 -11.26
N PRO A 231 2.65 -4.12 -10.99
CA PRO A 231 3.24 -3.52 -9.78
C PRO A 231 2.71 -4.06 -8.45
N TRP A 232 1.54 -4.69 -8.45
CA TRP A 232 0.96 -5.36 -7.29
C TRP A 232 1.37 -6.84 -7.16
N GLY A 233 2.07 -7.40 -8.16
CA GLY A 233 2.42 -8.82 -8.20
C GLY A 233 1.36 -9.74 -8.83
N MET A 234 0.35 -9.19 -9.52
CA MET A 234 -0.64 -9.97 -10.27
C MET A 234 -0.27 -10.12 -11.74
N SER A 235 -0.78 -11.16 -12.39
CA SER A 235 -0.48 -11.43 -13.80
C SER A 235 -1.02 -10.33 -14.73
N ILE A 236 -0.29 -10.10 -15.82
CA ILE A 236 -0.80 -9.39 -16.99
C ILE A 236 -1.40 -10.46 -17.90
N GLU A 237 -2.63 -10.24 -18.34
CA GLU A 237 -3.41 -11.22 -19.08
C GLU A 237 -3.74 -10.72 -20.48
N VAL A 238 -3.97 -11.66 -21.38
CA VAL A 238 -4.38 -11.42 -22.76
C VAL A 238 -5.59 -12.26 -23.11
N CYS A 239 -6.41 -11.72 -24.00
CA CYS A 239 -7.38 -12.49 -24.75
C CYS A 239 -7.48 -11.94 -26.16
N ASN A 240 -7.39 -12.82 -27.16
CA ASN A 240 -7.35 -12.44 -28.58
C ASN A 240 -8.55 -12.97 -29.36
N THR A 241 -9.64 -13.39 -28.69
CA THR A 241 -10.84 -13.93 -29.35
C THR A 241 -12.12 -13.19 -28.93
N SER A 242 -13.17 -13.37 -29.72
CA SER A 242 -14.49 -12.77 -29.47
C SER A 242 -15.14 -13.23 -28.17
N ALA A 243 -14.71 -14.36 -27.60
CA ALA A 243 -15.16 -14.84 -26.30
C ALA A 243 -14.87 -13.85 -25.15
N CYS A 244 -13.84 -13.00 -25.31
CA CYS A 244 -13.55 -11.92 -24.36
C CYS A 244 -13.87 -10.52 -24.91
N GLY A 245 -14.53 -10.42 -26.08
CA GLY A 245 -14.86 -9.13 -26.71
C GLY A 245 -13.84 -8.63 -27.73
N ALA A 246 -12.85 -9.43 -28.13
CA ALA A 246 -11.94 -9.06 -29.22
C ALA A 246 -12.62 -9.22 -30.60
N GLN A 247 -12.42 -8.26 -31.50
CA GLN A 247 -12.98 -8.26 -32.85
C GLN A 247 -12.09 -9.11 -33.76
N GLY A 248 -12.59 -10.29 -34.14
CA GLY A 248 -11.87 -11.24 -35.02
C GLY A 248 -12.49 -11.46 -36.40
N ALA A 249 -13.75 -11.04 -36.60
CA ALA A 249 -14.52 -11.38 -37.79
C ALA A 249 -14.19 -10.52 -39.02
N SER A 250 -13.84 -9.25 -38.81
CA SER A 250 -13.45 -8.32 -39.88
C SER A 250 -12.50 -7.25 -39.34
N PRO A 251 -11.65 -6.67 -40.21
CA PRO A 251 -10.84 -5.51 -39.84
C PRO A 251 -11.72 -4.33 -39.37
N PRO A 252 -11.24 -3.47 -38.45
CA PRO A 252 -9.98 -3.62 -37.73
C PRO A 252 -10.06 -4.72 -36.69
N PHE A 253 -9.11 -5.65 -36.73
CA PHE A 253 -9.01 -6.70 -35.72
C PHE A 253 -8.55 -6.12 -34.39
N THR A 254 -8.93 -6.76 -33.29
CA THR A 254 -8.47 -6.35 -31.96
C THR A 254 -7.97 -7.52 -31.13
N ALA A 255 -7.17 -7.19 -30.12
CA ALA A 255 -6.87 -8.04 -28.99
C ALA A 255 -6.96 -7.22 -27.70
N LEU A 256 -7.15 -7.89 -26.58
CA LEU A 256 -7.30 -7.23 -25.29
C LEU A 256 -6.17 -7.63 -24.35
N LEU A 257 -5.62 -6.65 -23.67
CA LEU A 257 -4.68 -6.81 -22.57
C LEU A 257 -5.37 -6.32 -21.29
N ARG A 258 -5.18 -7.04 -20.18
CA ARG A 258 -5.66 -6.55 -18.89
C ARG A 258 -4.75 -6.92 -17.74
N THR A 259 -4.98 -6.28 -16.60
CA THR A 259 -4.45 -6.72 -15.32
C THR A 259 -5.42 -6.39 -14.19
N GLN A 260 -5.42 -7.21 -13.15
CA GLN A 260 -6.30 -7.02 -11.99
C GLN A 260 -5.66 -6.07 -10.97
N THR A 261 -6.49 -5.40 -10.18
CA THR A 261 -6.08 -4.64 -8.99
C THR A 261 -6.42 -5.42 -7.72
N PRO A 262 -5.72 -5.20 -6.59
CA PRO A 262 -5.98 -5.96 -5.37
C PRO A 262 -7.45 -5.91 -4.95
N TRP A 263 -8.07 -4.74 -5.05
CA TRP A 263 -9.46 -4.51 -4.69
C TRP A 263 -10.50 -5.00 -5.71
N GLY A 264 -10.12 -5.87 -6.66
CA GLY A 264 -11.02 -6.49 -7.63
C GLY A 264 -11.39 -5.60 -8.83
N GLY A 265 -10.68 -4.49 -9.04
CA GLY A 265 -10.76 -3.70 -10.27
C GLY A 265 -9.97 -4.34 -11.41
N VAL A 266 -10.21 -3.85 -12.63
CA VAL A 266 -9.49 -4.27 -13.83
C VAL A 266 -8.98 -3.04 -14.57
N ILE A 267 -7.72 -3.09 -15.00
CA ILE A 267 -7.14 -2.16 -15.96
C ILE A 267 -7.08 -2.88 -17.28
N GLU A 268 -7.74 -2.36 -18.31
CA GLU A 268 -7.81 -2.99 -19.62
C GLU A 268 -7.30 -2.03 -20.70
N GLN A 269 -6.68 -2.59 -21.73
CA GLN A 269 -6.25 -1.91 -22.94
C GLN A 269 -6.66 -2.73 -24.16
N THR A 270 -7.35 -2.09 -25.10
CA THR A 270 -7.63 -2.68 -26.40
C THR A 270 -6.50 -2.36 -27.36
N VAL A 271 -5.88 -3.41 -27.90
CA VAL A 271 -4.97 -3.32 -29.04
C VAL A 271 -5.82 -3.37 -30.29
N VAL A 272 -5.77 -2.32 -31.10
CA VAL A 272 -6.53 -2.21 -32.34
C VAL A 272 -5.56 -2.22 -33.50
N GLU A 273 -5.88 -3.00 -34.53
CA GLU A 273 -5.24 -2.92 -35.83
C GLU A 273 -5.27 -1.47 -36.35
N PRO A 274 -4.13 -0.85 -36.67
CA PRO A 274 -4.11 0.47 -37.28
C PRO A 274 -4.85 0.43 -38.61
N LEU A 275 -5.90 1.24 -38.73
CA LEU A 275 -6.49 1.54 -40.04
C LEU A 275 -5.43 2.31 -40.83
N THR A 276 -4.88 1.71 -41.88
CA THR A 276 -3.99 2.44 -42.79
C THR A 276 -4.74 3.62 -43.37
N ALA A 277 -4.24 4.85 -43.14
CA ALA A 277 -4.56 5.96 -44.03
C ALA A 277 -3.94 5.61 -45.39
N GLY A 278 -4.79 5.26 -46.35
CA GLY A 278 -4.40 5.16 -47.76
C GLY A 278 -4.02 6.53 -48.30
#